data_AF-A0A495TDD5-F1
#
_entry.id   AF-A0A495TDD5-F1
#
_cell.length_a   1.000
_cell.length_b   1.000
_cell.length_c   1.000
_cell.angle_alpha   90.00
_cell.angle_beta   90.00
_cell.angle_gamma   90.00
#
_symmetry.space_group_name_H-M   'P 1'
#
loop_
_entity.id
_entity.type
_entity.pdbx_description
1 polymer ?
#
loop_
_entity_poly.entity_id
_entity_poly.type
_entity_poly.pdbx_seq_one_letter_code
_entity_poly.pdbx_strand_id
1 'polypeptide(L)'
;MSDAVPQHGFTQARRGYAPDQVERALAALTAQRDEAWERLSVLGAGIRQMEARLADIRRAAEEAPEPDYEVLSEQAAGLAAMAQNEARAVREKAERFSEDLRDEVYEAGQALDRAAKEYSTTTRTEADAAARRTDERTRAEAEGIRAEADRESRAVRDAATAYAAKVRVAAAEAGEQAEAELATRRRRADEDFAAAQAAADAEDAEVSATAERRVKEAEQHRETVLNRIKQLETDAQAKADQLVEQARREAEKINAASEREQAEFDIRLETVQQHLDHIKATLASLTGAAVGQIEPGLAAAAAARRGDAAPAPAPVDEAPASVDAGPADAVVDAVPVDSEADTGEIPLPTLRKAPASAGASGGASVPRTPVVGGGAAKAAAGPVVTGPVAPAVVPPKPASPPEAVTGAAGDEAAGDGKAGAPAEETRIIPKIIIVDDGADYATPNTVSYRRR
;
A
#
# COMPACT_ATOMS: atom_id res chain seq x y z
N MET A 1 68.04 50.23 19.12
CA MET A 1 68.36 49.15 18.15
C MET A 1 67.46 49.33 16.95
N SER A 2 67.97 49.12 15.74
CA SER A 2 67.24 49.43 14.51
C SER A 2 66.12 48.43 14.26
N ASP A 3 64.88 48.90 14.14
CA ASP A 3 63.80 48.11 13.56
C ASP A 3 63.67 48.43 12.06
N ALA A 4 63.37 47.42 11.26
CA ALA A 4 63.58 47.47 9.81
C ALA A 4 62.36 48.05 9.06
N VAL A 5 62.51 49.25 8.49
CA VAL A 5 61.48 49.86 7.63
C VAL A 5 61.53 49.25 6.22
N PRO A 6 60.45 48.62 5.71
CA PRO A 6 60.41 48.14 4.33
C PRO A 6 60.21 49.30 3.35
N GLN A 7 60.95 49.32 2.24
CA GLN A 7 60.82 50.35 1.18
C GLN A 7 59.56 50.19 0.29
N HIS A 8 58.61 49.35 0.67
CA HIS A 8 57.36 49.09 -0.05
C HIS A 8 56.19 49.21 0.93
N GLY A 9 55.20 50.05 0.59
CA GLY A 9 54.24 50.65 1.53
C GLY A 9 53.13 49.73 2.06
N PHE A 10 53.49 48.66 2.76
CA PHE A 10 52.55 47.84 3.54
C PHE A 10 53.08 47.63 4.96
N THR A 11 52.56 48.40 5.92
CA THR A 11 52.80 48.15 7.35
C THR A 11 52.09 46.87 7.78
N GLN A 12 52.73 46.05 8.61
CA GLN A 12 52.21 44.74 9.03
C GLN A 12 51.08 44.89 10.07
N ALA A 13 49.90 45.34 9.63
CA ALA A 13 48.71 45.44 10.46
C ALA A 13 48.18 44.04 10.84
N ARG A 14 48.63 43.52 11.98
CA ARG A 14 48.08 42.29 12.59
C ARG A 14 46.66 42.56 13.10
N ARG A 15 45.66 42.32 12.24
CA ARG A 15 44.20 42.29 12.55
C ARG A 15 43.74 43.33 13.59
N GLY A 16 43.57 44.56 13.12
CA GLY A 16 43.02 45.67 13.90
C GLY A 16 44.12 46.67 14.28
N TYR A 17 43.87 47.95 13.95
CA TYR A 17 44.66 49.14 14.25
C TYR A 17 46.15 49.16 13.77
N ALA A 18 46.67 50.37 13.53
CA ALA A 18 48.07 50.60 13.20
C ALA A 18 48.81 51.10 14.46
N PRO A 19 49.91 50.46 14.88
CA PRO A 19 50.56 50.73 16.17
C PRO A 19 50.96 52.21 16.33
N ASP A 20 51.62 52.81 15.33
CA ASP A 20 52.04 54.22 15.36
C ASP A 20 50.88 55.22 15.45
N GLN A 21 49.65 54.81 15.09
CA GLN A 21 48.45 55.63 15.29
C GLN A 21 47.93 55.50 16.73
N VAL A 22 47.97 54.28 17.29
CA VAL A 22 47.61 54.02 18.69
C VAL A 22 48.61 54.69 19.63
N GLU A 23 49.91 54.61 19.38
CA GLU A 23 50.93 55.28 20.20
C GLU A 23 50.78 56.79 20.18
N ARG A 24 50.56 57.41 19.01
CA ARG A 24 50.28 58.86 18.92
C ARG A 24 48.97 59.25 19.61
N ALA A 25 47.92 58.43 19.49
CA ALA A 25 46.65 58.66 20.19
C ALA A 25 46.82 58.54 21.71
N LEU A 26 47.55 57.53 22.20
CA LEU A 26 47.86 57.33 23.62
C LEU A 26 48.73 58.46 24.17
N ALA A 27 49.74 58.92 23.43
CA ALA A 27 50.56 60.07 23.82
C ALA A 27 49.72 61.35 23.91
N ALA A 28 48.84 61.60 22.93
CA ALA A 28 47.93 62.75 22.95
C ALA A 28 46.90 62.67 24.10
N LEU A 29 46.31 61.49 24.34
CA LEU A 29 45.40 61.24 25.47
C LEU A 29 46.11 61.40 26.82
N THR A 30 47.37 60.96 26.93
CA THR A 30 48.17 61.11 28.15
C THR A 30 48.49 62.58 28.41
N ALA A 31 48.90 63.34 27.38
CA ALA A 31 49.12 64.78 27.50
C ALA A 31 47.84 65.55 27.87
N GLN A 32 46.70 65.22 27.27
CA GLN A 32 45.39 65.80 27.62
C GLN A 32 44.96 65.45 29.05
N ARG A 33 45.22 64.21 29.49
CA ARG A 33 44.99 63.76 30.87
C ARG A 33 45.84 64.58 31.84
N ASP A 34 47.12 64.76 31.55
CA ASP A 34 48.07 65.45 32.43
C ASP A 34 47.76 66.95 32.50
N GLU A 35 47.43 67.59 31.38
CA GLU A 35 46.91 68.97 31.35
C GLU A 35 45.61 69.11 32.14
N ALA A 36 44.70 68.13 32.06
CA ALA A 36 43.47 68.13 32.85
C ALA A 36 43.75 67.96 34.36
N TRP A 37 44.73 67.14 34.75
CA TRP A 37 45.19 67.02 36.14
C TRP A 37 45.83 68.31 36.65
N GLU A 38 46.67 68.97 35.86
CA GLU A 38 47.24 70.28 36.22
C GLU A 38 46.13 71.31 36.45
N ARG A 39 45.18 71.44 35.49
CA ARG A 39 44.03 72.34 35.62
C ARG A 39 43.17 72.02 36.85
N LEU A 40 42.91 70.74 37.13
CA LEU A 40 42.18 70.30 38.32
C LEU A 40 42.95 70.61 39.61
N SER A 41 44.28 70.47 39.61
CA SER A 41 45.12 70.80 40.77
C SER A 41 45.11 72.31 41.06
N VAL A 42 45.19 73.15 40.03
CA VAL A 42 45.14 74.61 40.12
C VAL A 42 43.75 75.08 40.57
N LEU A 43 42.68 74.54 39.98
CA LEU A 43 41.32 74.86 40.37
C LEU A 43 41.02 74.41 41.81
N GLY A 44 41.44 73.19 42.19
CA GLY A 44 41.28 72.69 43.56
C GLY A 44 42.09 73.47 44.60
N ALA A 45 43.29 73.95 44.25
CA ALA A 45 44.05 74.87 45.10
C ALA A 45 43.37 76.24 45.20
N GLY A 46 42.81 76.76 44.10
CA GLY A 46 42.04 78.00 44.06
C GLY A 46 40.75 77.91 44.89
N ILE A 47 40.01 76.80 44.80
CA ILE A 47 38.82 76.53 45.62
C ILE A 47 39.21 76.52 47.10
N ARG A 48 40.21 75.72 47.51
CA ARG A 48 40.69 75.70 48.91
C ARG A 48 41.15 77.08 49.40
N GLN A 49 41.78 77.88 48.55
CA GLN A 49 42.15 79.26 48.89
C GLN A 49 40.92 80.17 49.05
N MET A 50 39.89 80.00 48.23
CA MET A 50 38.63 80.76 48.36
C MET A 50 37.81 80.31 49.58
N GLU A 51 37.77 79.01 49.88
CA GLU A 51 37.16 78.45 51.09
C GLU A 51 37.86 78.96 52.35
N ALA A 52 39.19 78.96 52.38
CA ALA A 52 39.97 79.52 53.48
C ALA A 52 39.70 81.03 53.65
N ARG A 53 39.75 81.82 52.57
CA ARG A 53 39.40 83.25 52.61
C ARG A 53 37.96 83.48 53.06
N LEU A 54 37.01 82.65 52.65
CA LEU A 54 35.61 82.76 53.07
C LEU A 54 35.46 82.42 54.56
N ALA A 55 36.18 81.41 55.06
CA ALA A 55 36.21 81.07 56.47
C ALA A 55 36.86 82.20 57.32
N ASP A 56 37.95 82.81 56.83
CA ASP A 56 38.59 83.95 57.49
C ASP A 56 37.69 85.20 57.47
N ILE A 57 36.99 85.48 56.37
CA ILE A 57 36.01 86.57 56.28
C ILE A 57 34.82 86.33 57.22
N ARG A 58 34.31 85.08 57.29
CA ARG A 58 33.23 84.71 58.23
C ARG A 58 33.68 84.86 59.68
N ARG A 59 34.85 84.33 60.03
CA ARG A 59 35.42 84.48 61.37
C ARG A 59 35.64 85.95 61.72
N ALA A 60 36.19 86.75 60.81
CA ALA A 60 36.37 88.19 61.03
C ALA A 60 35.04 88.96 61.15
N ALA A 61 33.95 88.45 60.55
CA ALA A 61 32.60 89.01 60.70
C ALA A 61 31.90 88.54 61.99
N GLU A 62 32.21 87.34 62.49
CA GLU A 62 31.75 86.81 63.78
C GLU A 62 32.52 87.43 64.97
N GLU A 63 33.82 87.73 64.79
CA GLU A 63 34.67 88.43 65.75
C GLU A 63 34.47 89.96 65.73
N ALA A 64 33.85 90.50 64.68
CA ALA A 64 33.50 91.92 64.64
C ALA A 64 32.36 92.22 65.63
N PRO A 65 32.51 93.19 66.55
CA PRO A 65 31.42 93.60 67.42
C PRO A 65 30.24 94.14 66.59
N GLU A 66 29.01 93.90 67.05
CA GLU A 66 27.82 94.47 66.42
C GLU A 66 27.98 96.00 66.30
N PRO A 67 27.70 96.59 65.13
CA PRO A 67 27.94 98.01 64.91
C PRO A 67 26.96 98.86 65.73
N ASP A 68 27.49 99.47 66.79
CA ASP A 68 26.74 100.41 67.63
C ASP A 68 26.54 101.75 66.90
N TYR A 69 25.34 101.94 66.37
CA TYR A 69 24.93 103.16 65.68
C TYR A 69 24.46 104.28 66.63
N GLU A 70 24.28 104.02 67.93
CA GLU A 70 23.90 105.05 68.91
C GLU A 70 25.03 106.09 69.06
N VAL A 71 26.29 105.63 68.95
CA VAL A 71 27.50 106.48 68.94
C VAL A 71 27.49 107.51 67.80
N LEU A 72 26.80 107.23 66.69
CA LEU A 72 26.71 108.13 65.54
C LEU A 72 25.54 109.11 65.68
N SER A 73 24.34 108.61 66.02
CA SER A 73 23.17 109.40 66.46
C SER A 73 21.97 108.50 66.78
N GLU A 74 21.04 108.99 67.60
CA GLU A 74 19.72 108.36 67.82
C GLU A 74 18.98 108.08 66.50
N GLN A 75 19.09 108.99 65.51
CA GLN A 75 18.49 108.81 64.18
C GLN A 75 19.14 107.67 63.39
N ALA A 76 20.45 107.46 63.52
CA ALA A 76 21.16 106.36 62.87
C ALA A 76 20.76 105.00 63.48
N ALA A 77 20.66 104.92 64.81
CA ALA A 77 20.17 103.73 65.51
C ALA A 77 18.71 103.40 65.11
N GLY A 78 17.83 104.40 65.06
CA GLY A 78 16.46 104.24 64.60
C GLY A 78 16.34 103.74 63.15
N LEU A 79 17.19 104.25 62.24
CA LEU A 79 17.25 103.79 60.85
C LEU A 79 17.79 102.36 60.74
N ALA A 80 18.80 102.00 61.52
CA ALA A 80 19.35 100.63 61.56
C ALA A 80 18.30 99.62 62.05
N ALA A 81 17.58 99.94 63.14
CA ALA A 81 16.48 99.12 63.63
C ALA A 81 15.34 98.99 62.60
N MET A 82 14.99 100.07 61.88
CA MET A 82 14.01 100.02 60.80
C MET A 82 14.48 99.11 59.64
N ALA A 83 15.74 99.22 59.23
CA ALA A 83 16.32 98.39 58.17
C ALA A 83 16.38 96.89 58.56
N GLN A 84 16.72 96.58 59.82
CA GLN A 84 16.66 95.20 60.34
C GLN A 84 15.23 94.65 60.36
N ASN A 85 14.26 95.46 60.78
CA ASN A 85 12.84 95.08 60.78
C ASN A 85 12.33 94.80 59.36
N GLU A 86 12.64 95.66 58.38
CA GLU A 86 12.26 95.41 56.98
C GLU A 86 13.00 94.21 56.40
N ALA A 87 14.29 94.03 56.70
CA ALA A 87 15.06 92.85 56.27
C ALA A 87 14.55 91.53 56.88
N ARG A 88 13.94 91.57 58.07
CA ARG A 88 13.20 90.43 58.65
C ARG A 88 11.85 90.25 57.95
N ALA A 89 11.08 91.31 57.74
CA ALA A 89 9.79 91.25 57.06
C ALA A 89 9.90 90.74 55.61
N VAL A 90 10.96 91.11 54.89
CA VAL A 90 11.27 90.58 53.55
C VAL A 90 11.67 89.11 53.60
N ARG A 91 12.46 88.68 54.60
CA ARG A 91 12.78 87.25 54.80
C ARG A 91 11.56 86.42 55.10
N GLU A 92 10.73 86.82 56.07
CA GLU A 92 9.47 86.12 56.38
C GLU A 92 8.51 86.04 55.18
N LYS A 93 8.43 87.10 54.35
CA LYS A 93 7.64 87.07 53.10
C LYS A 93 8.21 86.09 52.08
N ALA A 94 9.54 86.05 51.92
CA ALA A 94 10.22 85.15 50.99
C ALA A 94 10.13 83.68 51.44
N GLU A 95 10.20 83.43 52.75
CA GLU A 95 10.01 82.10 53.36
C GLU A 95 8.58 81.60 53.11
N ARG A 96 7.55 82.39 53.50
CA ARG A 96 6.14 82.03 53.23
C ARG A 96 5.86 81.79 51.75
N PHE A 97 6.33 82.68 50.87
CA PHE A 97 6.19 82.50 49.42
C PHE A 97 6.89 81.23 48.90
N SER A 98 8.02 80.84 49.52
CA SER A 98 8.72 79.60 49.16
C SER A 98 8.01 78.36 49.69
N GLU A 99 7.29 78.45 50.80
CA GLU A 99 6.42 77.40 51.34
C GLU A 99 5.16 77.26 50.48
N ASP A 100 4.44 78.35 50.21
CA ASP A 100 3.27 78.39 49.32
C ASP A 100 3.58 77.77 47.94
N LEU A 101 4.73 78.12 47.34
CA LEU A 101 5.17 77.58 46.05
C LEU A 101 5.56 76.09 46.14
N ARG A 102 6.12 75.62 47.26
CA ARG A 102 6.42 74.20 47.45
C ARG A 102 5.14 73.38 47.55
N ASP A 103 4.15 73.88 48.27
CA ASP A 103 2.86 73.21 48.45
C ASP A 103 2.06 73.20 47.13
N GLU A 104 2.07 74.29 46.36
CA GLU A 104 1.48 74.34 45.01
C GLU A 104 2.13 73.31 44.07
N VAL A 105 3.47 73.26 44.02
CA VAL A 105 4.21 72.30 43.19
C VAL A 105 3.99 70.85 43.66
N TYR A 106 3.87 70.63 44.98
CA TYR A 106 3.60 69.31 45.55
C TYR A 106 2.21 68.81 45.15
N GLU A 107 1.16 69.63 45.30
CA GLU A 107 -0.20 69.26 44.90
C GLU A 107 -0.34 69.10 43.39
N ALA A 108 0.33 69.94 42.59
CA ALA A 108 0.40 69.76 41.14
C ALA A 108 1.09 68.43 40.75
N GLY A 109 2.17 68.06 41.45
CA GLY A 109 2.85 66.77 41.30
C GLY A 109 1.97 65.58 41.67
N GLN A 110 1.25 65.66 42.79
CA GLN A 110 0.29 64.64 43.23
C GLN A 110 -0.89 64.51 42.25
N ALA A 111 -1.41 65.62 41.73
CA ALA A 111 -2.46 65.60 40.71
C ALA A 111 -1.99 64.93 39.41
N LEU A 112 -0.76 65.22 38.97
CA LEU A 112 -0.17 64.61 37.77
C LEU A 112 0.10 63.11 37.96
N ASP A 113 0.61 62.69 39.12
CA ASP A 113 0.81 61.26 39.44
C ASP A 113 -0.51 60.49 39.50
N ARG A 114 -1.57 61.05 40.12
CA ARG A 114 -2.92 60.47 40.09
C ARG A 114 -3.44 60.32 38.66
N ALA A 115 -3.38 61.38 37.85
CA ALA A 115 -3.82 61.34 36.45
C ALA A 115 -3.02 60.34 35.60
N ALA A 116 -1.70 60.25 35.79
CA ALA A 116 -0.85 59.29 35.10
C ALA A 116 -1.19 57.83 35.49
N LYS A 117 -1.46 57.58 36.77
CA LYS A 117 -1.93 56.28 37.27
C LYS A 117 -3.27 55.90 36.66
N GLU A 118 -4.27 56.77 36.73
CA GLU A 118 -5.61 56.57 36.17
C GLU A 118 -5.59 56.30 34.66
N TYR A 119 -4.80 57.07 33.91
CA TYR A 119 -4.57 56.83 32.48
C TYR A 119 -3.95 55.45 32.25
N SER A 120 -2.88 55.10 32.98
CA SER A 120 -2.20 53.81 32.84
C SER A 120 -3.10 52.62 33.17
N THR A 121 -3.97 52.73 34.19
CA THR A 121 -4.93 51.68 34.53
C THR A 121 -6.00 51.56 33.47
N THR A 122 -6.54 52.68 32.98
CA THR A 122 -7.56 52.70 31.92
C THR A 122 -7.02 52.03 30.65
N THR A 123 -5.87 52.48 30.14
CA THR A 123 -5.22 51.92 28.96
C THR A 123 -4.94 50.41 29.10
N ARG A 124 -4.49 49.96 30.28
CA ARG A 124 -4.30 48.51 30.55
C ARG A 124 -5.62 47.74 30.50
N THR A 125 -6.67 48.23 31.17
CA THR A 125 -7.97 47.55 31.17
C THR A 125 -8.62 47.51 29.78
N GLU A 126 -8.45 48.55 28.97
CA GLU A 126 -8.92 48.58 27.58
C GLU A 126 -8.16 47.60 26.69
N ALA A 127 -6.83 47.53 26.84
CA ALA A 127 -5.98 46.58 26.13
C ALA A 127 -6.31 45.13 26.50
N ASP A 128 -6.45 44.82 27.80
CA ASP A 128 -6.85 43.50 28.29
C ASP A 128 -8.24 43.11 27.77
N ALA A 129 -9.19 44.04 27.75
CA ALA A 129 -10.52 43.80 27.21
C ALA A 129 -10.50 43.59 25.68
N ALA A 130 -9.63 44.29 24.94
CA ALA A 130 -9.44 44.08 23.50
C ALA A 130 -8.79 42.74 23.18
N ALA A 131 -7.80 42.32 23.98
CA ALA A 131 -7.19 40.99 23.90
C ALA A 131 -8.23 39.90 24.14
N ARG A 132 -9.00 39.97 25.24
CA ARG A 132 -10.07 38.99 25.54
C ARG A 132 -11.11 38.86 24.43
N ARG A 133 -11.61 39.99 23.89
CA ARG A 133 -12.54 39.96 22.73
C ARG A 133 -11.94 39.29 21.49
N THR A 134 -10.63 39.43 21.29
CA THR A 134 -9.91 38.79 20.17
C THR A 134 -9.75 37.29 20.39
N ASP A 135 -9.39 36.88 21.61
CA ASP A 135 -9.32 35.47 22.02
C ASP A 135 -10.68 34.77 21.94
N GLU A 136 -11.74 35.41 22.41
CA GLU A 136 -13.12 34.88 22.35
C GLU A 136 -13.58 34.72 20.90
N ARG A 137 -13.38 35.74 20.06
CA ARG A 137 -13.70 35.67 18.62
C ARG A 137 -12.92 34.56 17.91
N THR A 138 -11.61 34.48 18.12
CA THR A 138 -10.76 33.46 17.46
C THR A 138 -11.05 32.04 17.94
N ARG A 139 -11.43 31.85 19.22
CA ARG A 139 -11.94 30.57 19.73
C ARG A 139 -13.28 30.19 19.08
N ALA A 140 -14.23 31.13 19.00
CA ALA A 140 -15.53 30.89 18.35
C ALA A 140 -15.37 30.56 16.86
N GLU A 141 -14.47 31.25 16.15
CA GLU A 141 -14.10 30.94 14.76
C GLU A 141 -13.50 29.53 14.63
N ALA A 142 -12.56 29.16 15.50
CA ALA A 142 -11.94 27.84 15.50
C ALA A 142 -12.93 26.71 15.86
N GLU A 143 -13.85 26.94 16.79
CA GLU A 143 -14.93 26.01 17.15
C GLU A 143 -15.93 25.85 16.00
N GLY A 144 -16.28 26.94 15.31
CA GLY A 144 -17.09 26.92 14.10
C GLY A 144 -16.48 26.06 13.00
N ILE A 145 -15.19 26.26 12.70
CA ILE A 145 -14.44 25.47 11.71
C ILE A 145 -14.41 23.99 12.08
N ARG A 146 -14.16 23.65 13.37
CA ARG A 146 -14.21 22.25 13.84
C ARG A 146 -15.59 21.63 13.68
N ALA A 147 -16.64 22.34 14.07
CA ALA A 147 -18.02 21.87 13.97
C ALA A 147 -18.51 21.75 12.51
N GLU A 148 -17.94 22.51 11.58
CA GLU A 148 -18.16 22.34 10.14
C GLU A 148 -17.42 21.11 9.59
N ALA A 149 -16.12 20.97 9.88
CA ALA A 149 -15.32 19.82 9.48
C ALA A 149 -15.88 18.49 10.02
N ASP A 150 -16.38 18.47 11.26
CA ASP A 150 -17.03 17.29 11.85
C ASP A 150 -18.35 16.95 11.15
N ARG A 151 -19.14 17.95 10.74
CA ARG A 151 -20.39 17.75 9.98
C ARG A 151 -20.09 17.22 8.58
N GLU A 152 -19.12 17.79 7.87
CA GLU A 152 -18.68 17.31 6.56
C GLU A 152 -18.12 15.89 6.67
N SER A 153 -17.25 15.62 7.65
CA SER A 153 -16.68 14.28 7.88
C SER A 153 -17.75 13.23 8.17
N ARG A 154 -18.82 13.57 8.90
CA ARG A 154 -19.99 12.69 9.09
C ARG A 154 -20.75 12.50 7.77
N ALA A 155 -21.11 13.57 7.07
CA ALA A 155 -21.84 13.50 5.81
C ALA A 155 -21.12 12.66 4.75
N VAL A 156 -19.79 12.77 4.65
CA VAL A 156 -18.95 11.95 3.75
C VAL A 156 -18.96 10.47 4.17
N ARG A 157 -18.85 10.17 5.47
CA ARG A 157 -18.96 8.78 5.97
C ARG A 157 -20.34 8.20 5.69
N ASP A 158 -21.40 8.94 5.98
CA ASP A 158 -22.78 8.49 5.79
C ASP A 158 -23.06 8.24 4.30
N ALA A 159 -22.64 9.16 3.42
CA ALA A 159 -22.72 8.98 1.97
C ALA A 159 -21.92 7.77 1.46
N ALA A 160 -20.69 7.57 1.95
CA ALA A 160 -19.85 6.43 1.60
C ALA A 160 -20.45 5.09 2.08
N THR A 161 -21.01 5.04 3.30
CA THR A 161 -21.69 3.84 3.82
C THR A 161 -22.99 3.55 3.06
N ALA A 162 -23.78 4.58 2.70
CA ALA A 162 -24.98 4.42 1.89
C ALA A 162 -24.65 3.95 0.47
N TYR A 163 -23.56 4.44 -0.13
CA TYR A 163 -23.06 3.96 -1.41
C TYR A 163 -22.60 2.50 -1.32
N ALA A 164 -21.80 2.15 -0.31
CA ALA A 164 -21.36 0.76 -0.09
C ALA A 164 -22.54 -0.21 0.14
N ALA A 165 -23.59 0.23 0.85
CA ALA A 165 -24.81 -0.55 1.00
C ALA A 165 -25.54 -0.77 -0.33
N LYS A 166 -25.69 0.28 -1.17
CA LYS A 166 -26.27 0.16 -2.52
C LYS A 166 -25.47 -0.80 -3.40
N VAL A 167 -24.14 -0.72 -3.38
CA VAL A 167 -23.27 -1.63 -4.15
C VAL A 167 -23.42 -3.08 -3.69
N ARG A 168 -23.54 -3.33 -2.38
CA ARG A 168 -23.79 -4.69 -1.84
C ARG A 168 -25.14 -5.25 -2.28
N VAL A 169 -26.20 -4.44 -2.27
CA VAL A 169 -27.54 -4.84 -2.73
C VAL A 169 -27.50 -5.15 -4.22
N ALA A 170 -26.96 -4.25 -5.05
CA ALA A 170 -26.84 -4.46 -6.50
C ALA A 170 -25.97 -5.69 -6.84
N ALA A 171 -24.92 -5.97 -6.06
CA ALA A 171 -24.10 -7.18 -6.23
C ALA A 171 -24.83 -8.47 -5.84
N ALA A 172 -25.69 -8.42 -4.80
CA ALA A 172 -26.55 -9.54 -4.44
C ALA A 172 -27.63 -9.80 -5.51
N GLU A 173 -28.31 -8.76 -5.97
CA GLU A 173 -29.29 -8.84 -7.07
C GLU A 173 -28.67 -9.39 -8.36
N ALA A 174 -27.45 -8.94 -8.72
CA ALA A 174 -26.72 -9.48 -9.86
C ALA A 174 -26.29 -10.96 -9.66
N GLY A 175 -25.99 -11.36 -8.42
CA GLY A 175 -25.72 -12.75 -8.05
C GLY A 175 -26.96 -13.64 -8.23
N GLU A 176 -28.10 -13.23 -7.69
CA GLU A 176 -29.38 -13.94 -7.85
C GLU A 176 -29.79 -14.07 -9.33
N GLN A 177 -29.60 -13.01 -10.13
CA GLN A 177 -29.84 -13.05 -11.58
C GLN A 177 -28.90 -14.04 -12.29
N ALA A 178 -27.61 -14.04 -11.96
CA ALA A 178 -26.64 -14.97 -12.54
C ALA A 178 -26.92 -16.44 -12.15
N GLU A 179 -27.35 -16.70 -10.92
CA GLU A 179 -27.78 -18.04 -10.48
C GLU A 179 -29.06 -18.49 -11.19
N ALA A 180 -30.04 -17.61 -11.37
CA ALA A 180 -31.26 -17.91 -12.13
C ALA A 180 -30.96 -18.20 -13.61
N GLU A 181 -30.10 -17.40 -14.25
CA GLU A 181 -29.61 -17.69 -15.60
C GLU A 181 -28.90 -19.03 -15.67
N LEU A 182 -27.99 -19.33 -14.74
CA LEU A 182 -27.29 -20.62 -14.72
C LEU A 182 -28.25 -21.80 -14.50
N ALA A 183 -29.27 -21.65 -13.66
CA ALA A 183 -30.29 -22.66 -13.44
C ALA A 183 -31.12 -22.92 -14.71
N THR A 184 -31.52 -21.87 -15.45
CA THR A 184 -32.22 -22.06 -16.74
C THR A 184 -31.33 -22.69 -17.82
N ARG A 185 -30.04 -22.32 -17.89
CA ARG A 185 -29.07 -22.94 -18.81
C ARG A 185 -28.82 -24.41 -18.49
N ARG A 186 -28.69 -24.77 -17.20
CA ARG A 186 -28.57 -26.17 -16.73
C ARG A 186 -29.81 -26.97 -17.11
N ARG A 187 -31.00 -26.51 -16.72
CA ARG A 187 -32.26 -27.16 -17.07
C ARG A 187 -32.40 -27.39 -18.57
N ARG A 188 -32.05 -26.40 -19.40
CA ARG A 188 -32.07 -26.55 -20.86
C ARG A 188 -31.06 -27.60 -21.35
N ALA A 189 -29.84 -27.61 -20.81
CA ALA A 189 -28.85 -28.63 -21.14
C ALA A 189 -29.30 -30.04 -20.71
N ASP A 190 -29.97 -30.17 -19.56
CA ASP A 190 -30.55 -31.43 -19.09
C ASP A 190 -31.71 -31.89 -20.00
N GLU A 191 -32.57 -30.97 -20.45
CA GLU A 191 -33.66 -31.23 -21.42
C GLU A 191 -33.10 -31.62 -22.80
N ASP A 192 -32.09 -30.91 -23.30
CA ASP A 192 -31.41 -31.20 -24.57
C ASP A 192 -30.66 -32.56 -24.50
N PHE A 193 -30.00 -32.88 -23.38
CA PHE A 193 -29.33 -34.17 -23.16
C PHE A 193 -30.32 -35.34 -23.05
N ALA A 194 -31.43 -35.16 -22.33
CA ALA A 194 -32.47 -36.18 -22.24
C ALA A 194 -33.13 -36.46 -23.61
N ALA A 195 -33.32 -35.43 -24.43
CA ALA A 195 -33.80 -35.59 -25.81
C ALA A 195 -32.79 -36.34 -26.70
N ALA A 196 -31.50 -36.04 -26.59
CA ALA A 196 -30.45 -36.74 -27.31
C ALA A 196 -30.33 -38.22 -26.89
N GLN A 197 -30.40 -38.51 -25.59
CA GLN A 197 -30.40 -39.88 -25.08
C GLN A 197 -31.63 -40.66 -25.59
N ALA A 198 -32.82 -40.08 -25.52
CA ALA A 198 -34.04 -40.73 -26.00
C ALA A 198 -34.02 -40.99 -27.53
N ALA A 199 -33.35 -40.15 -28.31
CA ALA A 199 -33.12 -40.38 -29.73
C ALA A 199 -32.13 -41.54 -29.96
N ALA A 200 -31.00 -41.58 -29.23
CA ALA A 200 -30.04 -42.67 -29.30
C ALA A 200 -30.64 -44.02 -28.88
N ASP A 201 -31.40 -44.06 -27.77
CA ASP A 201 -32.11 -45.25 -27.30
C ASP A 201 -33.12 -45.75 -28.35
N ALA A 202 -33.74 -44.86 -29.12
CA ALA A 202 -34.65 -45.20 -30.21
C ALA A 202 -33.92 -45.75 -31.44
N GLU A 203 -32.79 -45.16 -31.83
CA GLU A 203 -31.92 -45.68 -32.90
C GLU A 203 -31.38 -47.07 -32.54
N ASP A 204 -30.90 -47.27 -31.32
CA ASP A 204 -30.45 -48.58 -30.81
C ASP A 204 -31.60 -49.61 -30.78
N ALA A 205 -32.83 -49.19 -30.45
CA ALA A 205 -34.01 -50.06 -30.51
C ALA A 205 -34.36 -50.46 -31.96
N GLU A 206 -34.22 -49.57 -32.94
CA GLU A 206 -34.43 -49.91 -34.36
C GLU A 206 -33.31 -50.82 -34.91
N VAL A 207 -32.05 -50.54 -34.58
CA VAL A 207 -30.89 -51.36 -34.98
C VAL A 207 -30.97 -52.76 -34.37
N SER A 208 -31.30 -52.87 -33.07
CA SER A 208 -31.47 -54.17 -32.42
C SER A 208 -32.69 -54.94 -32.96
N ALA A 209 -33.84 -54.30 -33.18
CA ALA A 209 -35.01 -54.94 -33.76
C ALA A 209 -34.78 -55.44 -35.21
N THR A 210 -34.00 -54.71 -36.02
CA THR A 210 -33.62 -55.15 -37.36
C THR A 210 -32.57 -56.26 -37.34
N ALA A 211 -31.61 -56.22 -36.40
CA ALA A 211 -30.65 -57.30 -36.17
C ALA A 211 -31.36 -58.59 -35.72
N GLU A 212 -32.24 -58.53 -34.73
CA GLU A 212 -33.07 -59.66 -34.29
C GLU A 212 -33.90 -60.26 -35.42
N ARG A 213 -34.50 -59.41 -36.27
CA ARG A 213 -35.26 -59.87 -37.43
C ARG A 213 -34.38 -60.66 -38.40
N ARG A 214 -33.19 -60.15 -38.73
CA ARG A 214 -32.22 -60.85 -39.58
C ARG A 214 -31.73 -62.15 -38.96
N VAL A 215 -31.54 -62.21 -37.63
CA VAL A 215 -31.20 -63.45 -36.91
C VAL A 215 -32.34 -64.46 -37.03
N LYS A 216 -33.60 -64.06 -36.75
CA LYS A 216 -34.78 -64.92 -36.88
C LYS A 216 -34.98 -65.42 -38.32
N GLU A 217 -34.78 -64.57 -39.32
CA GLU A 217 -34.79 -64.94 -40.75
C GLU A 217 -33.68 -65.96 -41.08
N ALA A 218 -32.46 -65.74 -40.59
CA ALA A 218 -31.34 -66.67 -40.77
C ALA A 218 -31.55 -68.01 -40.06
N GLU A 219 -32.14 -68.02 -38.86
CA GLU A 219 -32.51 -69.22 -38.12
C GLU A 219 -33.59 -70.02 -38.83
N GLN A 220 -34.64 -69.36 -39.34
CA GLN A 220 -35.70 -69.99 -40.14
C GLN A 220 -35.15 -70.55 -41.45
N HIS A 221 -34.24 -69.85 -42.13
CA HIS A 221 -33.55 -70.38 -43.30
C HIS A 221 -32.69 -71.59 -42.95
N ARG A 222 -31.91 -71.53 -41.85
CA ARG A 222 -31.11 -72.66 -41.37
C ARG A 222 -31.99 -73.88 -41.05
N GLU A 223 -33.11 -73.68 -40.36
CA GLU A 223 -34.06 -74.76 -40.07
C GLU A 223 -34.69 -75.34 -41.34
N THR A 224 -35.09 -74.49 -42.29
CA THR A 224 -35.61 -74.92 -43.60
C THR A 224 -34.59 -75.75 -44.37
N VAL A 225 -33.32 -75.32 -44.39
CA VAL A 225 -32.22 -76.06 -45.02
C VAL A 225 -31.95 -77.37 -44.28
N LEU A 226 -31.90 -77.39 -42.95
CA LEU A 226 -31.71 -78.62 -42.17
C LEU A 226 -32.85 -79.62 -42.37
N ASN A 227 -34.10 -79.15 -42.43
CA ASN A 227 -35.25 -79.99 -42.72
C ASN A 227 -35.20 -80.51 -44.17
N ARG A 228 -34.70 -79.71 -45.13
CA ARG A 228 -34.48 -80.16 -46.50
C ARG A 228 -33.36 -81.20 -46.62
N ILE A 229 -32.27 -81.03 -45.85
CA ILE A 229 -31.19 -82.03 -45.74
C ILE A 229 -31.74 -83.34 -45.16
N LYS A 230 -32.46 -83.29 -44.04
CA LYS A 230 -33.11 -84.49 -43.45
C LYS A 230 -34.08 -85.18 -44.40
N GLN A 231 -34.86 -84.42 -45.18
CA GLN A 231 -35.72 -84.99 -46.23
C GLN A 231 -34.89 -85.69 -47.30
N LEU A 232 -33.85 -85.04 -47.82
CA LEU A 232 -32.96 -85.62 -48.84
C LEU A 232 -32.21 -86.86 -48.32
N GLU A 233 -31.80 -86.86 -47.05
CA GLU A 233 -31.18 -88.00 -46.37
C GLU A 233 -32.19 -89.14 -46.17
N THR A 234 -33.43 -88.85 -45.77
CA THR A 234 -34.51 -89.85 -45.65
C THR A 234 -34.87 -90.42 -47.02
N ASP A 235 -34.97 -89.59 -48.05
CA ASP A 235 -35.22 -90.01 -49.44
C ASP A 235 -34.04 -90.83 -49.99
N ALA A 236 -32.80 -90.48 -49.64
CA ALA A 236 -31.61 -91.22 -50.03
C ALA A 236 -31.52 -92.58 -49.32
N GLN A 237 -31.83 -92.63 -48.02
CA GLN A 237 -31.91 -93.87 -47.25
C GLN A 237 -33.04 -94.76 -47.78
N ALA A 238 -34.23 -94.21 -48.03
CA ALA A 238 -35.33 -94.97 -48.62
C ALA A 238 -34.99 -95.51 -50.02
N LYS A 239 -34.23 -94.76 -50.84
CA LYS A 239 -33.69 -95.25 -52.12
C LYS A 239 -32.61 -96.31 -51.93
N ALA A 240 -31.74 -96.17 -50.93
CA ALA A 240 -30.71 -97.15 -50.61
C ALA A 240 -31.37 -98.46 -50.14
N ASP A 241 -32.35 -98.39 -49.24
CA ASP A 241 -33.14 -99.54 -48.77
C ASP A 241 -33.92 -100.18 -49.93
N GLN A 242 -34.51 -99.39 -50.83
CA GLN A 242 -35.15 -99.90 -52.06
C GLN A 242 -34.15 -100.61 -52.98
N LEU A 243 -32.94 -100.06 -53.16
CA LEU A 243 -31.88 -100.70 -53.96
C LEU A 243 -31.35 -101.97 -53.29
N VAL A 244 -31.22 -101.99 -51.96
CA VAL A 244 -30.85 -103.18 -51.18
C VAL A 244 -31.93 -104.25 -51.26
N GLU A 245 -33.21 -103.89 -51.18
CA GLU A 245 -34.34 -104.82 -51.35
C GLU A 245 -34.47 -105.31 -52.81
N GLN A 246 -34.20 -104.47 -53.80
CA GLN A 246 -34.10 -104.90 -55.20
C GLN A 246 -32.93 -105.87 -55.39
N ALA A 247 -31.75 -105.53 -54.89
CA ALA A 247 -30.56 -106.39 -54.93
C ALA A 247 -30.75 -107.70 -54.14
N ARG A 248 -31.48 -107.68 -53.02
CA ARG A 248 -31.90 -108.89 -52.29
C ARG A 248 -32.85 -109.75 -53.11
N ARG A 249 -33.89 -109.17 -53.73
CA ARG A 249 -34.81 -109.91 -54.60
C ARG A 249 -34.13 -110.44 -55.86
N GLU A 250 -33.13 -109.75 -56.39
CA GLU A 250 -32.30 -110.24 -57.47
C GLU A 250 -31.35 -111.34 -57.00
N ALA A 251 -30.72 -111.19 -55.82
CA ALA A 251 -29.91 -112.24 -55.20
C ALA A 251 -30.73 -113.48 -54.82
N GLU A 252 -31.97 -113.33 -54.35
CA GLU A 252 -32.91 -114.42 -54.09
C GLU A 252 -33.38 -115.08 -55.39
N LYS A 253 -33.62 -114.31 -56.47
CA LYS A 253 -33.89 -114.88 -57.80
C LYS A 253 -32.69 -115.63 -58.36
N ILE A 254 -31.48 -115.09 -58.21
CA ILE A 254 -30.23 -115.71 -58.63
C ILE A 254 -29.99 -116.97 -57.81
N ASN A 255 -30.09 -116.90 -56.48
CA ASN A 255 -29.97 -118.07 -55.60
C ASN A 255 -31.03 -119.13 -55.91
N ALA A 256 -32.31 -118.77 -56.09
CA ALA A 256 -33.34 -119.72 -56.48
C ALA A 256 -33.20 -120.24 -57.92
N ALA A 257 -32.50 -119.52 -58.80
CA ALA A 257 -32.11 -120.02 -60.12
C ALA A 257 -30.90 -120.97 -60.02
N SER A 258 -29.91 -120.63 -59.19
CA SER A 258 -28.73 -121.46 -58.91
C SER A 258 -29.06 -122.71 -58.09
N GLU A 259 -30.03 -122.67 -57.18
CA GLU A 259 -30.56 -123.84 -56.47
C GLU A 259 -31.35 -124.75 -57.42
N ARG A 260 -32.07 -124.19 -58.39
CA ARG A 260 -32.69 -124.99 -59.47
C ARG A 260 -31.64 -125.57 -60.41
N GLU A 261 -30.64 -124.80 -60.81
CA GLU A 261 -29.52 -125.30 -61.62
C GLU A 261 -28.71 -126.34 -60.86
N GLN A 262 -28.50 -126.20 -59.54
CA GLN A 262 -27.85 -127.20 -58.67
C GLN A 262 -28.71 -128.45 -58.55
N ALA A 263 -30.02 -128.34 -58.30
CA ALA A 263 -30.92 -129.49 -58.27
C ALA A 263 -30.97 -130.20 -59.64
N GLU A 264 -30.97 -129.46 -60.76
CA GLU A 264 -30.81 -130.03 -62.09
C GLU A 264 -29.42 -130.65 -62.31
N PHE A 265 -28.35 -130.07 -61.73
CA PHE A 265 -27.00 -130.62 -61.80
C PHE A 265 -26.88 -131.92 -61.00
N ASP A 266 -27.49 -131.99 -59.82
CA ASP A 266 -27.54 -133.18 -58.97
C ASP A 266 -28.39 -134.27 -59.60
N ILE A 267 -29.54 -133.94 -60.22
CA ILE A 267 -30.33 -134.90 -61.02
C ILE A 267 -29.49 -135.42 -62.21
N ARG A 268 -28.72 -134.56 -62.89
CA ARG A 268 -27.81 -134.98 -63.97
C ARG A 268 -26.64 -135.82 -63.42
N LEU A 269 -26.10 -135.49 -62.25
CA LEU A 269 -25.02 -136.24 -61.59
C LEU A 269 -25.51 -137.63 -61.17
N GLU A 270 -26.69 -137.72 -60.55
CA GLU A 270 -27.35 -138.95 -60.16
C GLU A 270 -27.67 -139.81 -61.40
N THR A 271 -28.14 -139.20 -62.49
CA THR A 271 -28.33 -139.90 -63.78
C THR A 271 -27.00 -140.44 -64.32
N VAL A 272 -25.92 -139.65 -64.28
CA VAL A 272 -24.58 -140.09 -64.72
C VAL A 272 -23.99 -141.16 -63.80
N GLN A 273 -24.24 -141.10 -62.49
CA GLN A 273 -23.82 -142.11 -61.52
C GLN A 273 -24.62 -143.41 -61.65
N GLN A 274 -25.94 -143.34 -61.88
CA GLN A 274 -26.75 -144.51 -62.23
C GLN A 274 -26.26 -145.15 -63.54
N HIS A 275 -25.90 -144.36 -64.55
CA HIS A 275 -25.28 -144.87 -65.78
C HIS A 275 -23.90 -145.49 -65.53
N LEU A 276 -23.05 -144.88 -64.69
CA LEU A 276 -21.72 -145.42 -64.35
C LEU A 276 -21.79 -146.68 -63.49
N ASP A 277 -22.75 -146.79 -62.57
CA ASP A 277 -22.94 -147.99 -61.76
C ASP A 277 -23.64 -149.10 -62.55
N HIS A 278 -24.52 -148.77 -63.50
CA HIS A 278 -25.03 -149.72 -64.48
C HIS A 278 -23.92 -150.24 -65.42
N ILE A 279 -23.00 -149.36 -65.87
CA ILE A 279 -21.82 -149.75 -66.66
C ILE A 279 -20.83 -150.58 -65.83
N LYS A 280 -20.58 -150.23 -64.56
CA LYS A 280 -19.75 -151.06 -63.66
C LYS A 280 -20.39 -152.43 -63.41
N ALA A 281 -21.70 -152.50 -63.18
CA ALA A 281 -22.40 -153.76 -62.96
C ALA A 281 -22.40 -154.66 -64.22
N THR A 282 -22.58 -154.08 -65.41
CA THR A 282 -22.56 -154.82 -66.67
C THR A 282 -21.15 -155.24 -67.10
N LEU A 283 -20.12 -154.43 -66.86
CA LEU A 283 -18.72 -154.84 -67.09
C LEU A 283 -18.24 -155.87 -66.06
N ALA A 284 -18.63 -155.76 -64.79
CA ALA A 284 -18.33 -156.76 -63.76
C ALA A 284 -18.99 -158.13 -64.06
N SER A 285 -20.10 -158.15 -64.80
CA SER A 285 -20.79 -159.39 -65.19
C SER A 285 -20.20 -160.11 -66.41
N LEU A 286 -19.31 -159.48 -67.20
CA LEU A 286 -18.84 -160.08 -68.46
C LEU A 286 -17.30 -160.13 -68.61
N THR A 287 -16.53 -159.40 -67.79
CA THR A 287 -15.06 -159.49 -67.78
C THR A 287 -14.53 -159.51 -66.35
N GLY A 288 -14.26 -160.70 -65.82
CA GLY A 288 -13.76 -160.90 -64.46
C GLY A 288 -12.28 -160.53 -64.27
N ALA A 289 -12.00 -159.25 -64.01
CA ALA A 289 -10.83 -158.78 -63.26
C ALA A 289 -11.04 -157.31 -62.84
N ALA A 290 -10.90 -157.01 -61.55
CA ALA A 290 -11.22 -155.69 -61.02
C ALA A 290 -10.09 -154.66 -61.18
N VAL A 291 -10.45 -153.43 -61.55
CA VAL A 291 -9.66 -152.22 -61.28
C VAL A 291 -10.41 -151.37 -60.26
N GLY A 292 -9.83 -151.24 -59.07
CA GLY A 292 -10.10 -150.21 -58.07
C GLY A 292 -8.77 -149.91 -57.36
N GLN A 293 -8.55 -148.75 -56.75
CA GLN A 293 -9.35 -147.55 -56.58
C GLN A 293 -8.39 -146.34 -56.67
N ILE A 294 -8.91 -145.14 -56.95
CA ILE A 294 -8.20 -143.88 -56.62
C ILE A 294 -8.94 -143.26 -55.43
N GLU A 295 -8.23 -143.05 -54.34
CA GLU A 295 -8.72 -142.32 -53.16
C GLU A 295 -8.46 -140.81 -53.34
N PRO A 296 -9.43 -139.92 -53.02
CA PRO A 296 -9.24 -138.48 -53.06
C PRO A 296 -8.78 -137.91 -51.70
N GLY A 297 -7.66 -137.19 -51.68
CA GLY A 297 -7.17 -136.44 -50.52
C GLY A 297 -7.46 -134.94 -50.63
N LEU A 298 -8.14 -134.37 -49.62
CA LEU A 298 -8.67 -132.99 -49.60
C LEU A 298 -7.75 -132.01 -48.83
N ALA A 299 -7.72 -130.75 -49.32
CA ALA A 299 -7.37 -129.50 -48.60
C ALA A 299 -5.91 -129.34 -48.06
N ALA A 300 -5.27 -128.16 -47.99
CA ALA A 300 -5.77 -126.80 -47.81
C ALA A 300 -4.68 -125.71 -48.06
N ALA A 301 -5.13 -124.46 -48.22
CA ALA A 301 -4.51 -123.19 -47.79
C ALA A 301 -3.12 -122.70 -48.33
N ALA A 302 -3.15 -121.57 -49.06
CA ALA A 302 -2.29 -120.36 -48.95
C ALA A 302 -2.48 -119.49 -50.23
N ALA A 303 -3.14 -118.33 -50.19
CA ALA A 303 -2.67 -117.01 -49.74
C ALA A 303 -1.81 -116.21 -50.77
N ALA A 304 -2.30 -115.00 -51.06
CA ALA A 304 -1.60 -113.77 -51.52
C ALA A 304 -1.55 -113.36 -53.03
N ARG A 305 -1.84 -112.06 -53.24
CA ARG A 305 -1.63 -111.16 -54.42
C ARG A 305 -2.62 -111.35 -55.60
N ARG A 306 -3.08 -110.28 -56.28
CA ARG A 306 -2.83 -108.82 -56.21
C ARG A 306 -3.96 -108.03 -56.91
N GLY A 307 -4.15 -106.73 -56.60
CA GLY A 307 -4.75 -105.75 -57.53
C GLY A 307 -5.89 -104.88 -56.98
N ASP A 308 -5.63 -103.57 -56.81
CA ASP A 308 -6.48 -102.36 -56.82
C ASP A 308 -8.01 -102.47 -56.61
N ALA A 309 -8.69 -101.62 -55.82
CA ALA A 309 -8.54 -100.15 -55.78
C ALA A 309 -9.13 -99.49 -54.49
N ALA A 310 -8.91 -98.19 -54.34
CA ALA A 310 -9.44 -97.27 -53.30
C ALA A 310 -10.97 -97.01 -53.47
N PRO A 311 -11.71 -96.22 -52.61
CA PRO A 311 -11.21 -95.22 -51.64
C PRO A 311 -11.96 -94.96 -50.30
N ALA A 312 -11.23 -94.41 -49.30
CA ALA A 312 -11.67 -93.50 -48.20
C ALA A 312 -12.80 -93.98 -47.22
N PRO A 313 -13.22 -93.21 -46.17
CA PRO A 313 -12.66 -92.00 -45.52
C PRO A 313 -12.58 -92.01 -43.95
N ALA A 314 -11.85 -91.02 -43.38
CA ALA A 314 -12.03 -90.41 -42.02
C ALA A 314 -11.83 -91.31 -40.76
N PRO A 315 -11.91 -90.82 -39.48
CA PRO A 315 -12.10 -89.45 -38.95
C PRO A 315 -11.20 -89.02 -37.72
N VAL A 316 -11.30 -87.73 -37.30
CA VAL A 316 -11.09 -87.09 -35.95
C VAL A 316 -9.80 -87.38 -35.10
N ASP A 317 -9.38 -86.63 -34.07
CA ASP A 317 -10.00 -85.54 -33.27
C ASP A 317 -8.97 -84.60 -32.57
N GLU A 318 -9.51 -83.56 -31.90
CA GLU A 318 -9.00 -82.83 -30.71
C GLU A 318 -7.77 -81.86 -30.75
N ALA A 319 -7.85 -80.88 -29.84
CA ALA A 319 -6.90 -79.77 -29.57
C ALA A 319 -6.02 -80.11 -28.31
N PRO A 320 -5.24 -79.21 -27.60
CA PRO A 320 -5.41 -77.75 -27.44
C PRO A 320 -4.14 -76.85 -27.22
N ALA A 321 -4.41 -75.52 -27.10
CA ALA A 321 -3.81 -74.50 -26.20
C ALA A 321 -2.39 -73.86 -26.40
N SER A 322 -2.42 -72.53 -26.64
CA SER A 322 -1.52 -71.46 -26.09
C SER A 322 -0.03 -71.43 -26.54
N VAL A 323 0.78 -70.34 -26.48
CA VAL A 323 0.80 -69.05 -25.71
C VAL A 323 1.49 -67.92 -26.54
N ASP A 324 1.02 -66.67 -26.38
CA ASP A 324 1.66 -65.31 -26.46
C ASP A 324 2.89 -64.94 -27.36
N ALA A 325 2.85 -63.71 -27.93
CA ALA A 325 3.93 -62.72 -28.18
C ALA A 325 3.65 -61.82 -29.43
N GLY A 326 3.56 -60.49 -29.26
CA GLY A 326 3.55 -59.49 -30.36
C GLY A 326 4.87 -58.71 -30.46
N PRO A 327 4.90 -57.45 -30.95
CA PRO A 327 4.14 -56.84 -32.06
C PRO A 327 5.09 -56.17 -33.10
N ALA A 328 4.55 -55.55 -34.16
CA ALA A 328 5.33 -54.66 -35.05
C ALA A 328 4.48 -53.50 -35.60
N ASP A 329 5.09 -52.32 -35.75
CA ASP A 329 4.44 -51.02 -35.99
C ASP A 329 3.77 -50.86 -37.36
N ALA A 330 2.70 -50.05 -37.39
CA ALA A 330 2.23 -49.34 -38.57
C ALA A 330 1.89 -47.89 -38.20
N VAL A 331 2.45 -46.95 -38.95
CA VAL A 331 2.42 -45.50 -38.71
C VAL A 331 1.29 -44.83 -39.51
N VAL A 332 0.53 -43.90 -38.91
CA VAL A 332 0.04 -42.67 -39.59
C VAL A 332 -0.46 -41.58 -38.62
N ASP A 333 -0.10 -40.34 -38.96
CA ASP A 333 -0.69 -39.03 -38.66
C ASP A 333 -1.27 -38.68 -37.27
N ALA A 334 -0.57 -37.76 -36.60
CA ALA A 334 -1.15 -36.84 -35.62
C ALA A 334 -1.12 -35.40 -36.19
N VAL A 335 -2.29 -34.76 -36.24
CA VAL A 335 -2.43 -33.34 -36.59
C VAL A 335 -1.99 -32.48 -35.39
N PRO A 336 -1.16 -31.42 -35.58
CA PRO A 336 -0.85 -30.51 -34.49
C PRO A 336 -2.08 -29.66 -34.12
N VAL A 337 -2.48 -29.74 -32.86
CA VAL A 337 -3.49 -28.83 -32.27
C VAL A 337 -2.79 -27.58 -31.77
N ASP A 338 -3.06 -26.44 -32.39
CA ASP A 338 -2.63 -25.13 -31.87
C ASP A 338 -3.32 -24.86 -30.54
N SER A 339 -2.51 -24.61 -29.50
CA SER A 339 -2.97 -24.24 -28.17
C SER A 339 -2.59 -22.80 -27.87
N GLU A 340 -3.24 -21.85 -28.54
CA GLU A 340 -3.15 -20.42 -28.20
C GLU A 340 -3.91 -20.14 -26.90
N ALA A 341 -3.17 -20.08 -25.80
CA ALA A 341 -3.66 -19.51 -24.56
C ALA A 341 -3.64 -17.97 -24.67
N ASP A 342 -4.73 -17.38 -25.18
CA ASP A 342 -4.94 -15.93 -25.24
C ASP A 342 -5.14 -15.34 -23.84
N THR A 343 -4.04 -15.11 -23.12
CA THR A 343 -4.03 -14.22 -21.96
C THR A 343 -4.07 -12.77 -22.43
N GLY A 344 -5.27 -12.28 -22.72
CA GLY A 344 -5.50 -10.91 -23.14
C GLY A 344 -4.94 -9.89 -22.14
N GLU A 345 -3.89 -9.16 -22.56
CA GLU A 345 -3.43 -7.97 -21.86
C GLU A 345 -4.56 -6.93 -21.83
N ILE A 346 -4.91 -6.44 -20.65
CA ILE A 346 -5.84 -5.32 -20.49
C ILE A 346 -5.07 -4.03 -20.82
N PRO A 347 -5.38 -3.30 -21.91
CA PRO A 347 -4.68 -2.07 -22.23
C PRO A 347 -5.09 -0.96 -21.23
N LEU A 348 -4.13 -0.50 -20.44
CA LEU A 348 -4.30 0.67 -19.57
C LEU A 348 -4.67 1.90 -20.43
N PRO A 349 -5.71 2.67 -20.08
CA PRO A 349 -6.08 3.86 -20.84
C PRO A 349 -4.99 4.92 -20.71
N THR A 350 -4.25 5.14 -21.81
CA THR A 350 -3.26 6.22 -21.91
C THR A 350 -3.97 7.58 -21.80
N LEU A 351 -3.59 8.35 -20.78
CA LEU A 351 -4.07 9.72 -20.59
C LEU A 351 -3.73 10.55 -21.84
N ARG A 352 -4.76 11.01 -22.57
CA ARG A 352 -4.60 11.83 -23.76
C ARG A 352 -3.91 13.14 -23.43
N LYS A 353 -2.62 13.24 -23.75
CA LYS A 353 -1.92 14.52 -23.92
C LYS A 353 -2.35 15.13 -25.27
N ALA A 354 -3.39 15.97 -25.24
CA ALA A 354 -3.77 16.79 -26.39
C ALA A 354 -2.75 17.93 -26.62
N PRO A 355 -2.57 18.41 -27.87
CA PRO A 355 -1.36 19.11 -28.28
C PRO A 355 -1.38 20.62 -28.02
N ALA A 356 -0.19 21.21 -27.92
CA ALA A 356 -0.02 22.64 -28.05
C ALA A 356 -0.19 23.05 -29.52
N SER A 357 -1.09 24.00 -29.79
CA SER A 357 -1.19 24.70 -31.08
C SER A 357 -0.78 26.15 -30.91
N ALA A 358 0.30 26.55 -31.59
CA ALA A 358 0.61 27.96 -31.81
C ALA A 358 -0.09 28.40 -33.11
N GLY A 359 -0.86 29.48 -33.06
CA GLY A 359 -1.59 30.04 -34.21
C GLY A 359 -2.13 31.42 -33.85
N ALA A 360 -1.91 32.43 -34.69
CA ALA A 360 -1.97 33.82 -34.28
C ALA A 360 -3.29 34.56 -34.56
N SER A 361 -3.47 35.67 -33.84
CA SER A 361 -4.21 36.90 -34.21
C SER A 361 -5.75 36.93 -34.14
N GLY A 362 -6.30 38.00 -33.55
CA GLY A 362 -7.67 38.45 -33.81
C GLY A 362 -8.45 39.05 -32.62
N GLY A 363 -8.51 40.38 -32.54
CA GLY A 363 -9.78 41.10 -32.29
C GLY A 363 -10.41 41.18 -30.88
N ALA A 364 -10.12 42.30 -30.20
CA ALA A 364 -11.10 43.26 -29.67
C ALA A 364 -12.10 42.95 -28.50
N SER A 365 -12.29 44.02 -27.72
CA SER A 365 -13.41 44.38 -26.83
C SER A 365 -13.43 43.85 -25.40
N VAL A 366 -13.47 44.81 -24.46
CA VAL A 366 -13.81 44.64 -23.05
C VAL A 366 -14.93 45.63 -22.74
N PRO A 367 -16.13 45.21 -22.35
CA PRO A 367 -17.12 46.09 -21.75
C PRO A 367 -17.00 46.07 -20.22
N ARG A 368 -16.82 47.25 -19.62
CA ARG A 368 -17.21 47.48 -18.22
C ARG A 368 -18.09 48.73 -18.15
N THR A 369 -19.30 48.54 -17.64
CA THR A 369 -20.33 49.55 -17.46
C THR A 369 -20.04 50.45 -16.24
N PRO A 370 -20.58 51.68 -16.20
CA PRO A 370 -20.24 52.67 -15.19
C PRO A 370 -21.11 52.56 -13.92
N VAL A 371 -20.59 53.07 -12.80
CA VAL A 371 -21.40 53.42 -11.61
C VAL A 371 -21.62 54.93 -11.59
N VAL A 372 -22.84 55.32 -11.26
CA VAL A 372 -23.38 56.68 -11.30
C VAL A 372 -22.86 57.55 -10.15
N GLY A 373 -22.68 58.85 -10.41
CA GLY A 373 -22.34 59.85 -9.39
C GLY A 373 -23.50 60.78 -9.02
N GLY A 374 -23.37 61.44 -7.86
CA GLY A 374 -24.26 62.49 -7.34
C GLY A 374 -24.12 62.58 -5.81
N GLY A 375 -24.08 63.76 -5.16
CA GLY A 375 -24.06 65.12 -5.71
C GLY A 375 -23.79 66.16 -4.60
N ALA A 376 -23.21 67.29 -5.02
CA ALA A 376 -22.95 68.57 -4.33
C ALA A 376 -23.36 68.80 -2.84
N ALA A 377 -22.41 69.34 -2.08
CA ALA A 377 -22.65 70.38 -1.07
C ALA A 377 -21.53 71.46 -1.12
N LYS A 378 -21.83 72.69 -0.70
CA LYS A 378 -21.15 73.93 -1.12
C LYS A 378 -20.69 74.79 0.08
N ALA A 379 -19.40 75.14 0.15
CA ALA A 379 -18.87 76.29 0.89
C ALA A 379 -17.46 76.63 0.32
N ALA A 380 -17.29 77.73 -0.43
CA ALA A 380 -17.11 79.12 0.02
C ALA A 380 -15.63 79.46 0.29
N ALA A 381 -15.01 80.18 -0.65
CA ALA A 381 -13.64 80.67 -0.55
C ALA A 381 -13.58 82.11 0.01
N GLY A 382 -12.52 82.42 0.76
CA GLY A 382 -12.18 83.73 1.31
C GLY A 382 -10.65 83.83 1.53
N PRO A 383 -10.05 85.03 1.59
CA PRO A 383 -8.81 85.25 0.84
C PRO A 383 -7.48 85.18 1.60
N VAL A 384 -6.46 84.86 0.80
CA VAL A 384 -5.00 85.06 0.89
C VAL A 384 -4.46 85.99 1.98
N VAL A 385 -3.45 85.50 2.73
CA VAL A 385 -2.27 86.26 3.14
C VAL A 385 -1.01 85.41 2.94
N THR A 386 -0.09 85.85 2.08
CA THR A 386 1.24 85.24 1.90
C THR A 386 2.28 86.03 2.68
N GLY A 387 2.82 85.44 3.75
CA GLY A 387 3.95 85.95 4.52
C GLY A 387 5.15 84.97 4.47
N PRO A 388 6.39 85.44 4.68
CA PRO A 388 7.59 84.62 4.48
C PRO A 388 7.75 83.55 5.57
N VAL A 389 8.11 82.34 5.13
CA VAL A 389 8.42 81.21 6.02
C VAL A 389 9.79 81.41 6.67
N ALA A 390 9.82 81.59 7.99
CA ALA A 390 11.05 81.43 8.78
C ALA A 390 11.38 79.93 8.93
N PRO A 391 12.66 79.52 8.82
CA PRO A 391 13.03 78.12 8.97
C PRO A 391 12.84 77.62 10.41
N ALA A 392 12.34 76.40 10.55
CA ALA A 392 12.09 75.77 11.84
C ALA A 392 13.40 75.53 12.62
N VAL A 393 13.41 75.92 13.90
CA VAL A 393 14.50 75.59 14.83
C VAL A 393 14.41 74.10 15.17
N VAL A 394 15.43 73.34 14.79
CA VAL A 394 15.58 71.92 15.15
C VAL A 394 15.98 71.83 16.63
N PRO A 395 15.31 71.01 17.47
CA PRO A 395 15.72 70.82 18.85
C PRO A 395 17.08 70.09 18.92
N PRO A 396 18.00 70.48 19.83
CA PRO A 396 19.30 69.83 19.94
C PRO A 396 19.15 68.39 20.42
N LYS A 397 19.87 67.49 19.73
CA LYS A 397 19.99 66.06 20.07
C LYS A 397 20.65 65.91 21.45
N PRO A 398 20.06 65.14 22.40
CA PRO A 398 20.68 64.92 23.70
C PRO A 398 21.97 64.11 23.56
N ALA A 399 22.99 64.51 24.32
CA ALA A 399 24.26 63.81 24.40
C ALA A 399 24.31 62.91 25.64
N SER A 400 24.78 61.68 25.44
CA SER A 400 25.27 60.72 26.44
C SER A 400 24.27 60.07 27.42
N PRO A 401 24.45 58.77 27.74
CA PRO A 401 23.68 58.07 28.78
C PRO A 401 24.22 58.38 30.19
N PRO A 402 23.44 58.12 31.27
CA PRO A 402 23.88 58.37 32.63
C PRO A 402 24.95 57.39 33.10
N GLU A 403 25.99 57.90 33.77
CA GLU A 403 26.96 57.09 34.49
C GLU A 403 26.38 56.54 35.80
N ALA A 404 26.81 55.34 36.20
CA ALA A 404 26.35 54.70 37.42
C ALA A 404 27.02 55.31 38.65
N VAL A 405 26.22 55.83 39.58
CA VAL A 405 26.70 56.32 40.87
C VAL A 405 27.16 55.14 41.73
N THR A 406 28.46 54.96 41.88
CA THR A 406 29.04 54.07 42.90
C THR A 406 29.17 54.82 44.23
N GLY A 407 28.35 54.42 45.20
CA GLY A 407 28.44 54.94 46.56
C GLY A 407 29.63 54.36 47.33
N ALA A 408 30.41 55.22 47.97
CA ALA A 408 31.34 54.88 49.04
C ALA A 408 31.11 55.88 50.20
N ALA A 409 31.14 55.39 51.43
CA ALA A 409 30.58 56.08 52.61
C ALA A 409 31.62 56.34 53.72
N GLY A 410 31.18 57.10 54.75
CA GLY A 410 31.85 57.36 56.02
C GLY A 410 32.15 58.85 56.27
N ASP A 411 32.04 59.42 57.47
CA ASP A 411 31.51 58.98 58.78
C ASP A 411 31.34 60.24 59.70
N GLU A 412 30.76 60.26 60.90
CA GLU A 412 30.23 59.23 61.83
C GLU A 412 28.82 59.61 62.35
N ALA A 413 28.09 58.67 62.96
CA ALA A 413 27.15 58.93 64.06
C ALA A 413 27.04 57.71 64.99
N ALA A 414 27.17 57.90 66.31
CA ALA A 414 27.32 56.81 67.28
C ALA A 414 26.03 56.04 67.63
N GLY A 415 26.15 54.72 67.88
CA GLY A 415 25.06 53.88 68.41
C GLY A 415 25.52 52.46 68.78
N ASP A 416 25.27 52.04 70.02
CA ASP A 416 25.62 50.73 70.60
C ASP A 416 24.95 49.51 69.92
N GLY A 417 25.61 48.33 69.92
CA GLY A 417 24.87 47.06 69.72
C GLY A 417 25.61 45.78 69.29
N LYS A 418 26.34 45.13 70.20
CA LYS A 418 26.65 43.67 70.26
C LYS A 418 26.79 42.80 68.97
N ALA A 419 28.05 42.40 68.74
CA ALA A 419 28.53 40.99 68.62
C ALA A 419 27.95 40.00 67.58
N GLY A 420 28.79 39.61 66.60
CA GLY A 420 28.66 38.41 65.77
C GLY A 420 29.99 38.09 65.06
N ALA A 421 30.37 36.81 64.95
CA ALA A 421 31.68 36.34 64.45
C ALA A 421 31.71 36.15 62.91
N PRO A 422 32.87 35.87 62.26
CA PRO A 422 33.14 36.28 60.87
C PRO A 422 32.56 35.37 59.79
N ALA A 423 32.35 35.95 58.60
CA ALA A 423 31.86 35.26 57.40
C ALA A 423 32.99 34.70 56.53
N GLU A 424 32.76 33.53 55.93
CA GLU A 424 33.65 32.89 54.96
C GLU A 424 33.46 33.46 53.54
N GLU A 425 34.54 33.50 52.74
CA GLU A 425 34.53 34.03 51.36
C GLU A 425 33.77 33.13 50.39
N THR A 426 32.56 33.52 49.97
CA THR A 426 31.84 32.84 48.88
C THR A 426 32.33 33.29 47.50
N ARG A 427 33.29 32.53 46.97
CA ARG A 427 33.76 32.65 45.57
C ARG A 427 32.64 32.30 44.58
N ILE A 428 32.12 33.29 43.87
CA ILE A 428 31.06 33.10 42.87
C ILE A 428 31.63 32.34 41.64
N ILE A 429 31.19 31.09 41.46
CA ILE A 429 31.41 30.31 40.25
C ILE A 429 30.17 30.46 39.35
N PRO A 430 30.29 30.93 38.09
CA PRO A 430 29.14 31.04 37.20
C PRO A 430 28.60 29.65 36.84
N LYS A 431 27.34 29.41 37.21
CA LYS A 431 26.65 28.14 36.95
C LYS A 431 26.13 28.15 35.51
N ILE A 432 26.74 27.35 34.63
CA ILE A 432 26.20 27.12 33.28
C ILE A 432 24.92 26.30 33.44
N ILE A 433 23.78 26.89 33.09
CA ILE A 433 22.52 26.17 32.98
C ILE A 433 22.46 25.61 31.56
N ILE A 434 22.69 24.31 31.42
CA ILE A 434 22.36 23.59 30.19
C ILE A 434 20.85 23.34 30.23
N VAL A 435 20.13 23.94 29.28
CA VAL A 435 18.72 23.60 29.04
C VAL A 435 18.70 22.30 28.27
N ASP A 436 18.16 21.26 28.89
CA ASP A 436 17.97 19.95 28.31
C ASP A 436 16.67 19.95 27.48
N ASP A 437 16.77 20.37 26.22
CA ASP A 437 15.68 20.25 25.25
C ASP A 437 15.47 18.76 24.96
N GLY A 438 14.52 18.15 25.68
CA GLY A 438 14.28 16.70 25.76
C GLY A 438 13.94 16.01 24.44
N ALA A 439 14.94 15.86 23.57
CA ALA A 439 14.91 15.07 22.35
C ALA A 439 15.35 13.63 22.67
N ASP A 440 14.37 12.76 22.89
CA ASP A 440 14.57 11.31 23.04
C ASP A 440 15.21 10.71 21.78
N TYR A 441 16.55 10.66 21.74
CA TYR A 441 17.28 9.90 20.73
C TYR A 441 17.17 8.40 21.02
N ALA A 442 16.11 7.80 20.48
CA ALA A 442 15.93 6.36 20.43
C ALA A 442 17.15 5.69 19.76
N THR A 443 17.99 5.06 20.57
CA THR A 443 19.05 4.17 20.08
C THR A 443 18.51 2.74 20.02
N PRO A 444 18.45 2.11 18.84
CA PRO A 444 18.04 0.72 18.74
C PRO A 444 19.15 -0.22 19.22
N ASN A 445 18.73 -1.39 19.73
CA ASN A 445 19.57 -2.50 20.21
C ASN A 445 20.13 -2.40 21.64
N THR A 446 19.33 -2.81 22.62
CA THR A 446 19.79 -3.81 23.58
C THR A 446 18.81 -4.98 23.64
N VAL A 447 19.36 -6.20 23.72
CA VAL A 447 18.61 -7.45 23.57
C VAL A 447 18.01 -7.89 24.90
N SER A 448 16.84 -8.52 24.82
CA SER A 448 16.08 -9.02 25.96
C SER A 448 16.82 -10.08 26.77
N TYR A 449 16.68 -10.01 28.09
CA TYR A 449 16.77 -11.18 28.97
C TYR A 449 15.61 -11.18 29.98
N ARG A 450 14.56 -11.96 29.68
CA ARG A 450 13.63 -12.42 30.72
C ARG A 450 14.39 -13.41 31.63
N ARG A 451 14.31 -13.23 32.94
CA ARG A 451 14.53 -14.31 33.90
C ARG A 451 13.43 -14.31 34.97
N ARG A 452 12.61 -15.36 34.88
CA ARG A 452 11.76 -16.01 35.89
C ARG A 452 11.15 -15.12 36.97
#